data_AF-A0A7C5JCX7-F1
#
_entry.id   AF-A0A7C5JCX7-F1
#
_cell.length_a   1.000
_cell.length_b   1.000
_cell.length_c   1.000
_cell.angle_alpha   90.00
_cell.angle_beta   90.00
_cell.angle_gamma   90.00
#
_symmetry.space_group_name_H-M   'P 1'
#
loop_
_entity.id
_entity.type
_entity.pdbx_description
1 polymer ?
#
loop_
_entity_poly.entity_id
_entity_poly.type
_entity_poly.pdbx_seq_one_letter_code
_entity_poly.pdbx_strand_id
1 'polypeptide(L)'
;MTDEKQEPIGAIDKQTWGEIPEDNFGYASDEERRAKRGLEDWELVEKIPESQRGVPRWFLGVIVMVLLVAIGLSFPFWGDRPGYEREWINWGFGAAILYLVVFGTFVYFMVNIYSPSVDGVCDDEAAKTDDTANDKTVGEK
;
A
#
# COMPACT_ATOMS: atom_id res chain seq x y z
N MET A 1 52.39 -4.77 -5.85
CA MET A 1 51.14 -4.21 -6.38
C MET A 1 50.79 -5.05 -7.58
N THR A 2 50.02 -6.11 -7.38
CA THR A 2 49.49 -6.95 -8.46
C THR A 2 48.24 -6.23 -8.97
N ASP A 3 48.35 -5.65 -10.17
CA ASP A 3 47.19 -5.17 -10.92
C ASP A 3 46.33 -6.39 -11.24
N GLU A 4 45.24 -6.58 -10.49
CA GLU A 4 44.15 -7.45 -10.93
C GLU A 4 43.56 -6.82 -12.18
N LYS A 5 43.79 -7.50 -13.30
CA LYS A 5 43.32 -7.11 -14.62
C LYS A 5 41.79 -7.25 -14.62
N GLN A 6 41.08 -6.18 -14.25
CA GLN A 6 39.62 -6.13 -14.33
C GLN A 6 39.21 -6.38 -15.78
N GLU A 7 38.50 -7.47 -16.01
CA GLU A 7 37.92 -7.75 -17.33
C GLU A 7 36.95 -6.63 -17.69
N PRO A 8 36.90 -6.21 -18.97
CA PRO A 8 36.04 -5.11 -19.37
C PRO A 8 34.59 -5.44 -19.04
N ILE A 9 33.94 -4.54 -18.31
CA ILE A 9 32.51 -4.62 -17.98
C ILE A 9 31.75 -4.82 -19.29
N GLY A 10 31.20 -6.02 -19.50
CA GLY A 10 30.64 -6.42 -20.78
C GLY A 10 29.49 -5.50 -21.21
N ALA A 11 29.52 -5.07 -22.47
CA ALA A 11 28.34 -4.42 -23.06
C ALA A 11 27.22 -5.46 -23.16
N ILE A 12 26.02 -5.07 -22.70
CA ILE A 12 24.89 -5.99 -22.63
C ILE A 12 24.26 -6.09 -24.01
N ASP A 13 24.65 -7.11 -24.78
CA ASP A 13 24.14 -7.29 -26.13
C ASP A 13 22.72 -7.91 -26.14
N LYS A 14 22.32 -8.58 -25.06
CA LYS A 14 21.00 -9.23 -24.90
C LYS A 14 20.52 -9.22 -23.45
N GLN A 15 19.95 -8.11 -22.99
CA GLN A 15 19.22 -8.08 -21.72
C GLN A 15 17.77 -8.51 -21.98
N THR A 16 17.36 -9.64 -21.41
CA THR A 16 15.95 -10.05 -21.40
C THR A 16 15.33 -9.56 -20.09
N TRP A 17 14.13 -8.97 -20.17
CA TRP A 17 13.40 -8.55 -18.98
C TRP A 17 13.12 -9.75 -18.06
N GLY A 18 13.42 -9.61 -16.76
CA GLY A 18 13.19 -10.65 -15.75
C GLY A 18 14.27 -11.74 -15.67
N GLU A 19 15.37 -11.62 -16.40
CA GLU A 19 16.51 -12.55 -16.30
C GLU A 19 17.72 -11.83 -15.69
N ILE A 20 18.21 -12.36 -14.56
CA ILE A 20 19.50 -11.95 -13.98
C ILE A 20 20.59 -12.78 -14.69
N PRO A 21 21.54 -12.15 -15.40
CA PRO A 21 22.67 -12.86 -15.98
C PRO A 21 23.51 -13.54 -14.89
N GLU A 22 23.90 -14.80 -15.13
CA GLU A 22 24.73 -15.58 -14.18
C GLU A 22 26.10 -14.93 -13.93
N ASP A 23 26.56 -14.08 -14.84
CA ASP A 23 27.84 -13.38 -14.77
C ASP A 23 27.77 -12.08 -13.94
N ASN A 24 26.63 -11.76 -13.33
CA ASN A 24 26.38 -10.50 -12.61
C ASN A 24 26.79 -9.26 -13.41
N PHE A 25 26.76 -9.28 -14.75
CA PHE A 25 27.28 -8.21 -15.63
C PHE A 25 28.79 -7.95 -15.51
N GLY A 26 29.56 -8.97 -15.13
CA GLY A 26 31.02 -8.90 -14.96
C GLY A 26 31.49 -8.39 -13.60
N TYR A 27 30.59 -8.29 -12.61
CA TYR A 27 30.95 -7.98 -11.22
C TYR A 27 31.27 -9.26 -10.43
N ALA A 28 32.13 -9.17 -9.41
CA ALA A 28 32.53 -10.36 -8.64
C ALA A 28 31.38 -10.91 -7.78
N SER A 29 30.42 -10.06 -7.43
CA SER A 29 29.18 -10.47 -6.76
C SER A 29 28.01 -9.55 -7.13
N ASP A 30 26.81 -10.08 -6.92
CA ASP A 30 25.56 -9.33 -7.07
C ASP A 30 25.44 -8.17 -6.05
N GLU A 31 26.07 -8.30 -4.88
CA GLU A 31 26.18 -7.20 -3.90
C GLU A 31 27.06 -6.06 -4.41
N GLU A 32 28.23 -6.41 -4.98
CA GLU A 32 29.13 -5.43 -5.60
C GLU A 32 28.47 -4.74 -6.79
N ARG A 33 27.75 -5.51 -7.61
CA ARG A 33 26.93 -4.97 -8.71
C ARG A 33 25.92 -3.97 -8.19
N ARG A 34 25.09 -4.32 -7.20
CA ARG A 34 24.08 -3.39 -6.65
C ARG A 34 24.71 -2.12 -6.08
N ALA A 35 25.85 -2.26 -5.39
CA ALA A 35 26.54 -1.11 -4.80
C ALA A 35 27.13 -0.15 -5.86
N LYS A 36 27.64 -0.68 -6.97
CA LYS A 36 28.29 0.13 -8.02
C LYS A 36 27.33 0.58 -9.13
N ARG A 37 26.46 -0.31 -9.59
CA ARG A 37 25.56 -0.14 -10.74
C ARG A 37 24.14 0.26 -10.32
N GLY A 38 23.71 -0.10 -9.11
CA GLY A 38 22.35 0.09 -8.65
C GLY A 38 21.41 -1.06 -9.05
N LEU A 39 20.13 -0.87 -8.74
CA LEU A 39 19.04 -1.80 -9.05
C LEU A 39 18.45 -1.42 -10.42
N GLU A 40 18.24 -2.40 -11.30
CA GLU A 40 17.61 -2.13 -12.60
C GLU A 40 16.10 -1.84 -12.41
N ASP A 41 15.49 -1.08 -13.33
CA ASP A 41 14.10 -0.59 -13.19
C ASP A 41 13.07 -1.73 -12.97
N TRP A 42 13.32 -2.89 -13.56
CA TRP A 42 12.51 -4.08 -13.39
C TRP A 42 12.73 -4.79 -12.05
N GLU A 43 13.99 -4.84 -11.59
CA GLU A 43 14.34 -5.37 -10.26
C GLU A 43 13.70 -4.48 -9.18
N LEU A 44 13.57 -3.18 -9.43
CA LEU A 44 12.88 -2.25 -8.56
C LEU A 44 11.39 -2.57 -8.45
N VAL A 45 10.73 -2.87 -9.56
CA VAL A 45 9.31 -3.31 -9.57
C VAL A 45 9.12 -4.60 -8.76
N GLU A 46 10.04 -5.56 -8.86
CA GLU A 46 9.99 -6.80 -8.08
C GLU A 46 10.29 -6.60 -6.57
N LYS A 47 11.08 -5.58 -6.23
CA LYS A 47 11.43 -5.24 -4.85
C LYS A 47 10.44 -4.30 -4.18
N ILE A 48 9.55 -3.65 -4.93
CA ILE A 48 8.47 -2.87 -4.34
C ILE A 48 7.57 -3.85 -3.58
N PRO A 49 7.46 -3.74 -2.24
CA PRO A 49 6.46 -4.50 -1.53
C PRO A 49 5.11 -4.10 -2.11
N GLU A 50 4.26 -5.08 -2.46
CA GLU A 50 2.89 -4.78 -2.82
C GLU A 50 2.31 -3.86 -1.73
N SER A 51 1.76 -2.71 -2.13
CA SER A 51 1.16 -1.74 -1.21
C SER A 51 -0.09 -2.37 -0.57
N GLN A 52 0.14 -3.22 0.43
CA GLN A 52 -0.81 -4.16 1.04
C GLN A 52 -1.55 -3.52 2.22
N ARG A 53 -2.08 -2.31 2.04
CA ARG A 53 -3.05 -1.79 2.99
C ARG A 53 -4.25 -1.22 2.28
N GLY A 54 -5.25 -2.09 2.15
CA GLY A 54 -6.58 -1.67 1.73
C GLY A 54 -7.18 -0.63 2.67
N VAL A 55 -8.26 -0.01 2.22
CA VAL A 55 -8.93 1.08 2.93
C VAL A 55 -9.36 0.60 4.33
N PRO A 56 -8.96 1.28 5.41
CA PRO A 56 -9.35 0.89 6.76
C PRO A 56 -10.87 0.90 6.95
N ARG A 57 -11.43 -0.12 7.62
CA ARG A 57 -12.88 -0.22 7.86
C ARG A 57 -13.48 1.00 8.60
N TRP A 58 -12.69 1.69 9.42
CA TRP A 58 -13.15 2.92 10.10
C TRP A 58 -13.45 4.07 9.13
N PHE A 59 -12.80 4.11 7.97
CA PHE A 59 -13.03 5.13 6.94
C PHE A 59 -14.46 5.05 6.38
N LEU A 60 -14.99 3.83 6.21
CA LEU A 60 -16.41 3.63 5.87
C LEU A 60 -17.33 4.20 6.95
N GLY A 61 -16.96 4.05 8.23
CA GLY A 61 -17.67 4.67 9.35
C GLY A 61 -17.71 6.19 9.26
N VAL A 62 -16.61 6.84 8.86
CA VAL A 62 -16.55 8.28 8.64
C VAL A 62 -17.46 8.71 7.49
N ILE A 63 -17.49 7.96 6.37
CA ILE A 63 -18.40 8.24 5.25
C ILE A 63 -19.85 8.19 5.72
N VAL A 64 -20.24 7.15 6.46
CA VAL A 64 -21.61 7.02 6.99
C VAL A 64 -21.94 8.19 7.93
N MET A 65 -21.02 8.60 8.80
CA MET A 65 -21.22 9.75 9.67
C MET A 65 -21.44 11.04 8.87
N VAL A 66 -20.61 11.32 7.87
CA VAL A 66 -20.74 12.51 7.02
C VAL A 66 -22.07 12.49 6.26
N LEU A 67 -22.52 11.33 5.77
CA LEU A 67 -23.82 11.19 5.12
C LEU A 67 -24.98 11.50 6.08
N LEU A 68 -24.92 11.03 7.33
CA LEU A 68 -25.94 11.36 8.33
C LEU A 68 -25.98 12.86 8.63
N VAL A 69 -24.81 13.50 8.73
CA VAL A 69 -24.72 14.97 8.92
C VAL A 69 -25.30 15.70 7.70
N ALA A 70 -24.97 15.27 6.49
CA ALA A 70 -25.49 15.86 5.26
C ALA A 70 -27.02 15.72 5.15
N ILE A 71 -27.56 14.54 5.46
CA ILE A 71 -29.01 14.30 5.51
C ILE A 71 -29.65 15.17 6.59
N GLY A 72 -29.02 15.27 7.75
CA GLY A 72 -29.40 16.18 8.84
C GLY A 72 -29.55 17.60 8.31
N LEU A 73 -28.47 18.19 7.80
CA LEU A 73 -28.45 19.56 7.26
C LEU A 73 -29.42 19.79 6.09
N SER A 74 -29.82 18.74 5.38
CA SER A 74 -30.80 18.82 4.29
C SER A 74 -32.23 19.05 4.80
N PHE A 75 -32.52 18.77 6.08
CA PHE A 75 -33.83 19.06 6.65
C PHE A 75 -34.06 20.58 6.78
N PRO A 76 -35.31 21.05 6.61
CA PRO A 76 -35.67 22.47 6.64
C PRO A 76 -35.45 23.18 7.98
N PHE A 77 -34.87 22.48 8.97
CA PHE A 77 -34.64 22.96 10.32
C PHE A 77 -33.53 24.02 10.46
N TRP A 78 -32.61 24.13 9.49
CA TRP A 78 -31.32 24.83 9.61
C TRP A 78 -31.13 25.82 8.45
N GLY A 79 -32.21 26.51 8.07
CA GLY A 79 -32.07 27.53 7.03
C GLY A 79 -33.35 27.97 6.34
N ASP A 80 -34.52 27.43 6.71
CA ASP A 80 -35.76 27.90 6.10
C ASP A 80 -36.04 29.35 6.49
N ARG A 81 -36.18 30.17 5.47
CA ARG A 81 -36.54 31.58 5.61
C ARG A 81 -38.04 31.65 5.91
N PRO A 82 -38.48 32.50 6.85
CA PRO A 82 -39.91 32.67 7.11
C PRO A 82 -40.65 33.00 5.81
N GLY A 83 -41.69 32.22 5.50
CA GLY A 83 -42.52 32.36 4.30
C GLY A 83 -42.19 31.41 3.13
N TYR A 84 -41.22 30.51 3.27
CA TYR A 84 -40.95 29.45 2.29
C TYR A 84 -41.09 28.09 2.98
N GLU A 85 -42.18 27.37 2.70
CA GLU A 85 -42.39 26.02 3.23
C GLU A 85 -41.90 25.02 2.18
N ARG A 86 -40.86 24.23 2.53
CA ARG A 86 -40.36 23.15 1.67
C ARG A 86 -40.94 21.81 2.09
N GLU A 87 -41.34 21.03 1.10
CA GLU A 87 -41.77 19.65 1.29
C GLU A 87 -40.57 18.79 1.75
N TRP A 88 -40.76 18.08 2.86
CA TRP A 88 -39.72 17.24 3.48
C TRP A 88 -39.34 16.03 2.61
N ILE A 89 -40.31 15.48 1.88
CA ILE A 89 -40.13 14.33 1.01
C ILE A 89 -40.60 14.72 -0.39
N ASN A 90 -39.65 14.79 -1.32
CA ASN A 90 -39.91 15.08 -2.72
C ASN A 90 -39.22 14.02 -3.60
N TRP A 91 -39.51 14.06 -4.89
CA TRP A 91 -38.91 13.14 -5.86
C TRP A 91 -37.38 13.25 -5.91
N GLY A 92 -36.84 14.45 -5.66
CA GLY A 92 -35.40 14.68 -5.52
C GLY A 92 -34.77 13.94 -4.34
N PHE A 93 -35.48 13.82 -3.21
CA PHE A 93 -35.05 13.03 -2.06
C PHE A 93 -35.02 11.53 -2.39
N GLY A 94 -36.04 11.04 -3.10
CA GLY A 94 -36.05 9.65 -3.61
C GLY A 94 -34.89 9.38 -4.58
N ALA A 95 -34.64 10.30 -5.52
CA ALA A 95 -33.51 10.22 -6.45
C ALA A 95 -32.15 10.26 -5.71
N ALA A 96 -32.03 11.05 -4.64
CA ALA A 96 -30.83 11.12 -3.83
C ALA A 96 -30.55 9.80 -3.09
N ILE A 97 -31.57 9.17 -2.51
CA ILE A 97 -31.42 7.85 -1.87
C ILE A 97 -30.99 6.81 -2.91
N LEU A 98 -31.64 6.77 -4.07
CA LEU A 98 -31.29 5.85 -5.14
C LEU A 98 -29.82 6.04 -5.58
N TYR A 99 -29.41 7.29 -5.76
CA TYR A 99 -28.03 7.63 -6.11
C TYR A 99 -27.03 7.14 -5.04
N LEU A 100 -27.30 7.39 -3.76
CA LEU A 100 -26.44 6.94 -2.67
C LEU A 100 -26.33 5.42 -2.62
N VAL A 101 -27.41 4.68 -2.86
CA VAL A 101 -27.38 3.21 -2.90
C VAL A 101 -26.55 2.71 -4.07
N VAL A 102 -26.78 3.23 -5.28
CA VAL A 102 -26.04 2.81 -6.49
C VAL A 102 -24.57 3.14 -6.37
N PHE A 103 -24.24 4.39 -6.03
CA PHE A 103 -22.87 4.86 -5.94
C PHE A 103 -22.15 4.27 -4.73
N GLY A 104 -22.85 4.10 -3.60
CA GLY A 104 -22.32 3.40 -2.43
C GLY A 104 -22.00 1.94 -2.72
N THR A 105 -22.85 1.24 -3.49
CA THR A 105 -22.58 -0.13 -3.96
C THR A 105 -21.35 -0.14 -4.87
N PHE A 106 -21.26 0.78 -5.82
CA PHE A 106 -20.10 0.91 -6.71
C PHE A 106 -18.79 1.12 -5.93
N VAL A 107 -18.77 2.06 -4.98
CA VAL A 107 -17.61 2.33 -4.12
C VAL A 107 -17.28 1.11 -3.26
N TYR A 108 -18.29 0.45 -2.67
CA TYR A 108 -18.09 -0.78 -1.91
C TYR A 108 -17.43 -1.88 -2.74
N PHE A 109 -17.86 -2.09 -3.98
CA PHE A 109 -17.25 -3.05 -4.89
C PHE A 109 -15.81 -2.67 -5.24
N MET A 110 -15.51 -1.40 -5.54
CA MET A 110 -14.12 -0.99 -5.76
C MET A 110 -13.27 -1.24 -4.51
N VAL A 111 -13.72 -0.81 -3.34
CA VAL A 111 -12.96 -1.00 -2.10
C VAL A 111 -12.76 -2.49 -1.80
N ASN A 112 -13.78 -3.33 -2.00
CA ASN A 112 -13.69 -4.75 -1.71
C ASN A 112 -12.87 -5.55 -2.73
N ILE A 113 -12.87 -5.16 -4.02
CA ILE A 113 -12.07 -5.82 -5.06
C ILE A 113 -10.59 -5.44 -4.96
N TYR A 114 -10.28 -4.20 -4.56
CA TYR A 114 -8.90 -3.70 -4.51
C TYR A 114 -8.28 -3.69 -3.10
N SER A 115 -9.00 -4.16 -2.08
CA SER A 115 -8.46 -4.39 -0.75
C SER A 115 -8.09 -5.86 -0.61
N PRO A 116 -6.84 -6.28 -0.85
CA PRO A 116 -6.40 -7.61 -0.45
C PRO A 116 -6.67 -7.81 1.05
N SER A 117 -7.11 -9.00 1.42
CA SER A 117 -7.55 -9.38 2.76
C SER A 117 -6.51 -9.03 3.81
N VAL A 118 -6.78 -8.00 4.60
CA VAL A 118 -6.01 -7.70 5.81
C VAL A 118 -6.57 -8.58 6.93
N ASP A 119 -6.25 -9.88 6.89
CA ASP A 119 -6.26 -10.70 8.09
C ASP A 119 -4.88 -10.55 8.73
N GLY A 120 -4.84 -9.69 9.75
CA GLY A 120 -3.63 -9.24 10.39
C GLY A 120 -2.88 -10.36 11.09
N VAL A 121 -1.64 -10.56 10.66
CA VAL A 121 -0.51 -10.92 11.50
C VAL A 121 0.68 -10.13 10.97
N CYS A 122 0.92 -8.94 11.53
CA CYS A 122 2.24 -8.34 11.47
C CYS A 122 2.99 -8.89 12.69
N ASP A 123 3.61 -10.06 12.54
CA ASP A 123 4.53 -10.60 13.55
C ASP A 123 5.80 -9.74 13.53
N ASP A 124 5.79 -8.64 14.30
CA ASP A 124 6.99 -7.89 14.68
C ASP A 124 7.83 -8.64 15.76
N GLU A 125 7.75 -9.97 15.82
CA GLU A 125 8.48 -10.82 16.79
C GLU A 125 9.73 -11.51 16.21
N ALA A 126 10.19 -11.15 15.01
CA ALA A 126 11.44 -11.68 14.44
C ALA A 126 12.71 -10.86 14.79
N ALA A 127 12.62 -9.84 15.66
CA ALA A 127 13.73 -8.91 15.94
C ALA A 127 14.26 -8.94 17.40
N LYS A 128 13.95 -9.99 18.18
CA LYS A 128 14.44 -10.12 19.57
C LYS A 128 14.87 -11.54 19.96
N THR A 129 15.62 -12.21 19.10
CA THR A 129 16.46 -13.32 19.52
C THR A 129 17.72 -13.21 18.69
N ASP A 130 18.81 -12.68 19.26
CA ASP A 130 20.19 -13.00 18.85
C ASP A 130 21.26 -12.30 19.72
N ASP A 131 20.91 -11.40 20.63
CA ASP A 131 21.91 -10.68 21.45
C ASP A 131 22.09 -11.17 22.91
N THR A 132 21.45 -12.25 23.35
CA THR A 132 21.53 -12.70 24.77
C THR A 132 22.14 -14.09 24.97
N ALA A 133 22.85 -14.62 23.99
CA ALA A 133 23.45 -15.97 24.07
C ALA A 133 24.98 -15.99 24.27
N ASN A 134 25.66 -14.83 24.41
CA ASN A 134 27.14 -14.79 24.53
C ASN A 134 27.69 -14.22 25.85
N ASP A 135 26.89 -14.13 26.91
CA ASP A 135 27.33 -13.60 28.22
C ASP A 135 27.12 -14.61 29.38
N LYS A 136 27.37 -15.91 29.15
CA LYS A 136 27.35 -16.93 30.24
C LYS A 136 28.47 -17.97 30.20
N THR A 137 29.51 -17.79 29.39
CA THR A 137 30.61 -18.78 29.27
C THR A 137 31.96 -18.25 29.74
N VAL A 138 31.99 -17.29 30.66
CA VAL A 138 33.21 -16.93 31.40
C VAL A 138 32.90 -16.77 32.88
N GLY A 139 33.00 -17.88 33.62
CA GLY A 139 33.08 -17.84 35.08
C GLY A 139 32.21 -18.86 35.81
N GLU A 140 32.51 -20.16 35.69
CA GLU A 140 32.45 -21.08 36.84
C GLU A 140 33.13 -22.42 36.51
N LYS A 141 34.45 -22.50 36.77
CA LYS A 141 35.16 -23.54 37.56
C LYS A 141 36.67 -23.49 37.33
#